data_AF-A0A4R1AM81-F1
#
_entry.id   AF-A0A4R1AM81-F1
#
_cell.length_a   1.000
_cell.length_b   1.000
_cell.length_c   1.000
_cell.angle_alpha   90.00
_cell.angle_beta   90.00
_cell.angle_gamma   90.00
#
_symmetry.space_group_name_H-M   'P 1'
#
loop_
_entity.id
_entity.type
_entity.pdbx_description
1 polymer ?
#
loop_
_entity_poly.entity_id
_entity_poly.type
_entity_poly.pdbx_seq_one_letter_code
_entity_poly.pdbx_strand_id
1 'polypeptide(L)'
;MGESPDAPVFATRWDLLLAWVLIGVDRASGVFSGSEPEPGRQAVCVWTSEAAITEALHVESWDVRQITVRDLVAMLPAGIGLQVDPRLPSGLTLPADDVAALRGLVTPFPPGAAALHAWTGPTGAVRDALVAAAAGRVRELRAFGYTVGDSPVLGCLAHDASAEDADAVGAALEAALSATTDPRALGVPTVDVVRLDDVPTALRGQLGDEHALLRERPPPALVALRAPSPAGAPCAAWDNGATPVLLTVLDP
;
A
#
# COMPACT_ATOMS: atom_id res chain seq x y z
N MET A 1 -1.72 25.05 -43.78
CA MET A 1 -1.18 25.50 -42.47
C MET A 1 -1.45 24.36 -41.51
N GLY A 2 -0.53 23.40 -41.50
CA GLY A 2 -0.66 22.14 -40.75
C GLY A 2 -0.15 22.31 -39.33
N GLU A 3 -0.78 21.56 -38.44
CA GLU A 3 -0.69 21.50 -36.99
C GLU A 3 0.71 21.74 -36.38
N SER A 4 0.71 22.44 -35.25
CA SER A 4 1.81 22.51 -34.29
C SER A 4 1.17 22.48 -32.89
N PRO A 5 1.77 21.83 -31.86
CA PRO A 5 2.87 20.87 -31.83
C PRO A 5 2.43 19.49 -31.28
N ASP A 6 3.30 18.47 -31.39
CA ASP A 6 3.18 17.22 -30.62
C ASP A 6 2.82 17.54 -29.16
N ALA A 7 1.69 16.99 -28.71
CA ALA A 7 1.28 17.09 -27.32
C ALA A 7 2.35 16.44 -26.42
N PRO A 8 2.60 16.97 -25.21
CA PRO A 8 3.42 16.24 -24.25
C PRO A 8 2.76 14.90 -23.97
N VAL A 9 3.52 13.80 -24.09
CA VAL A 9 3.03 12.42 -23.87
C VAL A 9 2.39 12.28 -22.48
N PHE A 10 2.83 13.08 -21.51
CA PHE A 10 2.25 13.20 -20.18
C PHE A 10 2.07 14.69 -19.84
N ALA A 11 0.85 15.09 -19.44
CA ALA A 11 0.55 16.50 -19.16
C ALA A 11 1.10 16.97 -17.79
N THR A 12 1.37 16.04 -16.86
CA THR A 12 1.95 16.31 -15.53
C THR A 12 2.86 15.17 -15.07
N ARG A 13 3.68 15.42 -14.02
CA ARG A 13 4.44 14.35 -13.32
C ARG A 13 3.52 13.25 -12.78
N TRP A 14 2.31 13.62 -12.39
CA TRP A 14 1.32 12.69 -11.87
C TRP A 14 0.73 11.80 -12.99
N ASP A 15 0.43 12.39 -14.15
CA ASP A 15 0.00 11.63 -15.33
C ASP A 15 1.07 10.62 -15.77
N LEU A 16 2.34 11.01 -15.64
CA LEU A 16 3.45 10.09 -15.86
C LEU A 16 3.47 8.96 -14.83
N LEU A 17 3.39 9.26 -13.53
CA LEU A 17 3.46 8.23 -12.47
C LEU A 17 2.35 7.19 -12.55
N LEU A 18 1.16 7.59 -13.01
CA LEU A 18 0.00 6.70 -13.20
C LEU A 18 -0.03 6.02 -14.56
N ALA A 19 0.90 6.33 -15.46
CA ALA A 19 0.93 5.73 -16.78
C ALA A 19 1.31 4.25 -16.70
N TRP A 20 0.66 3.46 -17.55
CA TRP A 20 1.12 2.12 -17.89
C TRP A 20 2.11 2.20 -19.04
N VAL A 21 3.24 1.52 -18.88
CA VAL A 21 4.29 1.41 -19.90
C VAL A 21 4.68 -0.05 -20.09
N LEU A 22 5.31 -0.32 -21.23
CA LEU A 22 5.90 -1.60 -21.56
C LEU A 22 7.40 -1.54 -21.28
N ILE A 23 7.92 -2.59 -20.67
CA ILE A 23 9.34 -2.76 -20.41
C ILE A 23 9.83 -4.06 -21.05
N GLY A 24 11.06 -4.05 -21.53
CA GLY A 24 11.77 -5.25 -21.92
C GLY A 24 12.54 -5.80 -20.73
N VAL A 25 12.34 -7.09 -20.43
CA VAL A 25 13.12 -7.83 -19.44
C VAL A 25 13.90 -8.91 -20.17
N ASP A 26 15.22 -8.91 -20.04
CA ASP A 26 16.07 -9.92 -20.65
C ASP A 26 15.77 -11.30 -20.02
N ARG A 27 15.48 -12.30 -20.86
CA ARG A 27 15.07 -13.63 -20.39
C ARG A 27 16.14 -14.34 -19.56
N ALA A 28 17.42 -14.12 -19.90
CA ALA A 28 18.53 -14.85 -19.31
C ALA A 28 18.97 -14.26 -17.96
N SER A 29 18.96 -12.93 -17.85
CA SER A 29 19.50 -12.20 -16.71
C SER A 29 18.44 -11.50 -15.85
N GLY A 30 17.21 -11.33 -16.36
CA GLY A 30 16.16 -10.56 -15.70
C GLY A 30 16.41 -9.04 -15.70
N VAL A 31 17.43 -8.56 -16.41
CA VAL A 31 17.81 -7.14 -16.45
C VAL A 31 16.84 -6.37 -17.37
N PHE A 32 16.47 -5.15 -16.97
CA PHE A 32 15.65 -4.27 -17.78
C PHE A 32 16.41 -3.72 -18.98
N SER A 33 15.71 -3.49 -20.09
CA SER A 33 16.28 -2.80 -21.24
C SER A 33 16.79 -1.42 -20.83
N GLY A 34 18.08 -1.18 -21.03
CA GLY A 34 18.74 0.07 -20.69
C GLY A 34 19.24 0.83 -21.90
N SER A 35 19.47 2.12 -21.72
CA SER A 35 20.18 3.00 -22.63
C SER A 35 21.18 3.87 -21.88
N GLU A 36 22.11 4.44 -22.65
CA GLU A 36 23.01 5.49 -22.19
C GLU A 36 22.76 6.73 -23.05
N PRO A 37 21.69 7.53 -22.77
CA PRO A 37 21.35 8.71 -23.56
C PRO A 37 22.49 9.72 -23.66
N GLU A 38 23.34 9.77 -22.64
CA GLU A 38 24.57 10.56 -22.61
C GLU A 38 25.66 9.76 -21.89
N PRO A 39 26.96 9.97 -22.21
CA PRO A 39 28.04 9.26 -21.55
C PRO A 39 27.97 9.37 -20.01
N GLY A 40 27.97 8.21 -19.34
CA GLY A 40 27.86 8.08 -17.89
C GLY A 40 26.44 8.18 -17.33
N ARG A 41 25.41 8.41 -18.17
CA ARG A 41 24.01 8.51 -17.73
C ARG A 41 23.24 7.27 -18.15
N GLN A 42 23.12 6.31 -17.23
CA GLN A 42 22.35 5.10 -17.44
C GLN A 42 20.85 5.39 -17.24
N ALA A 43 20.01 4.88 -18.14
CA ALA A 43 18.55 4.98 -18.04
C ALA A 43 17.90 3.64 -18.40
N VAL A 44 16.74 3.36 -17.83
CA VAL A 44 15.87 2.26 -18.28
C VAL A 44 14.96 2.76 -19.39
N CYS A 45 14.85 2.00 -20.47
CA CYS A 45 13.94 2.28 -21.58
C CYS A 45 12.56 1.67 -21.32
N VAL A 46 11.53 2.46 -21.59
CA VAL A 46 10.13 2.03 -21.54
C VAL A 46 9.39 2.55 -22.77
N TRP A 47 8.27 1.91 -23.10
CA TRP A 47 7.50 2.25 -24.29
C TRP A 47 6.02 2.38 -23.98
N THR A 48 5.34 3.29 -24.67
CA THR A 48 3.88 3.47 -24.51
C THR A 48 3.05 2.60 -25.44
N SER A 49 3.68 1.91 -26.40
CA SER A 49 2.97 1.04 -27.34
C SER A 49 3.72 -0.25 -27.68
N GLU A 50 2.97 -1.31 -27.96
CA GLU A 50 3.50 -2.63 -28.32
C GLU A 50 4.30 -2.60 -29.63
N ALA A 51 3.84 -1.78 -30.59
CA ALA A 51 4.54 -1.57 -31.85
C ALA A 51 5.94 -0.98 -31.62
N ALA A 52 6.05 0.06 -30.77
CA ALA A 52 7.32 0.73 -30.50
C ALA A 52 8.33 -0.19 -29.78
N ILE A 53 7.88 -0.97 -28.79
CA ILE A 53 8.77 -1.91 -28.10
C ILE A 53 9.18 -3.08 -29.00
N THR A 54 8.30 -3.58 -29.85
CA THR A 54 8.61 -4.68 -30.79
C THR A 54 9.62 -4.25 -31.85
N GLU A 55 9.54 -3.00 -32.30
CA GLU A 55 10.55 -2.41 -33.20
C GLU A 55 11.88 -2.14 -32.47
N ALA A 56 11.81 -1.80 -31.18
CA ALA A 56 12.99 -1.48 -30.39
C ALA A 56 13.77 -2.72 -29.92
N LEU A 57 13.07 -3.77 -29.52
CA LEU A 57 13.62 -4.99 -28.93
C LEU A 57 13.41 -6.16 -29.89
N HIS A 58 14.49 -6.87 -30.20
CA HIS A 58 14.38 -8.15 -30.89
C HIS A 58 13.73 -9.19 -29.95
N VAL A 59 12.45 -9.47 -30.17
CA VAL A 59 11.54 -10.32 -29.35
C VAL A 59 12.05 -11.74 -29.04
N GLU A 60 13.12 -12.20 -29.70
CA GLU A 60 13.71 -13.51 -29.49
C GLU A 60 14.44 -13.63 -28.14
N SER A 61 14.90 -12.52 -27.54
CA SER A 61 15.66 -12.53 -26.27
C SER A 61 14.96 -11.83 -25.10
N TRP A 62 13.85 -11.13 -25.36
CA TRP A 62 13.21 -10.24 -24.39
C TRP A 62 11.79 -10.68 -24.08
N ASP A 63 11.43 -10.64 -22.80
CA ASP A 63 10.04 -10.70 -22.35
C ASP A 63 9.50 -9.29 -22.18
N VAL A 64 8.43 -8.98 -22.91
CA VAL A 64 7.71 -7.72 -22.77
C VAL A 64 6.77 -7.83 -21.57
N ARG A 65 6.86 -6.88 -20.65
CA ARG A 65 5.98 -6.78 -19.49
C ARG A 65 5.33 -5.42 -19.44
N GLN A 66 4.07 -5.40 -19.03
CA GLN A 66 3.37 -4.17 -18.72
C GLN A 66 3.58 -3.83 -17.24
N ILE A 67 3.88 -2.56 -16.94
CA ILE A 67 4.13 -2.07 -15.58
C ILE A 67 3.66 -0.62 -15.43
N THR A 68 3.30 -0.20 -14.22
CA THR A 68 3.10 1.22 -13.94
C THR A 68 4.44 1.94 -13.80
N VAL A 69 4.52 3.21 -14.20
CA VAL A 69 5.73 4.00 -14.00
C VAL A 69 6.04 4.16 -12.51
N ARG A 70 5.01 4.24 -11.66
CA ARG A 70 5.14 4.23 -10.20
C ARG A 70 5.94 3.03 -9.69
N ASP A 71 5.53 1.81 -10.06
CA ASP A 71 6.20 0.58 -9.61
C ASP A 71 7.62 0.49 -10.18
N LEU A 72 7.79 0.87 -11.44
CA LEU A 72 9.11 0.92 -12.06
C LEU A 72 10.05 1.86 -11.29
N VAL A 73 9.62 3.09 -11.02
CA VAL A 73 10.42 4.10 -10.29
C VAL A 73 10.80 3.62 -8.89
N ALA A 74 9.93 2.86 -8.23
CA ALA A 74 10.23 2.24 -6.94
C ALA A 74 11.34 1.17 -7.02
N MET A 75 11.39 0.39 -8.12
CA MET A 75 12.35 -0.70 -8.31
C MET A 75 13.70 -0.27 -8.89
N LEU A 76 13.79 0.89 -9.55
CA LEU A 76 15.03 1.30 -10.22
C LEU A 76 16.20 1.43 -9.23
N PRO A 77 17.43 1.03 -9.59
CA PRO A 77 18.60 1.34 -8.78
C PRO A 77 18.82 2.85 -8.64
N ALA A 78 19.47 3.29 -7.56
CA ALA A 78 19.84 4.70 -7.42
C ALA A 78 20.82 5.11 -8.53
N GLY A 79 20.70 6.36 -9.02
CA GLY A 79 21.54 6.87 -10.11
C GLY A 79 21.09 6.47 -11.52
N ILE A 80 19.95 5.77 -11.66
CA ILE A 80 19.38 5.36 -12.96
C ILE A 80 18.22 6.29 -13.35
N GLY A 81 18.27 6.81 -14.58
CA GLY A 81 17.21 7.59 -15.20
C GLY A 81 16.11 6.74 -15.84
N LEU A 82 15.14 7.41 -16.48
CA LEU A 82 14.04 6.78 -17.20
C LEU A 82 13.92 7.40 -18.60
N GLN A 83 13.79 6.58 -19.64
CA GLN A 83 13.58 7.03 -21.00
C GLN A 83 12.33 6.40 -21.60
N VAL A 84 11.30 7.21 -21.85
CA VAL A 84 10.04 6.80 -22.45
C VAL A 84 10.09 7.04 -23.95
N ASP A 85 9.82 6.00 -24.74
CA ASP A 85 9.82 6.01 -26.20
C ASP A 85 11.09 6.65 -26.79
N PRO A 86 12.28 6.09 -26.53
CA PRO A 86 13.58 6.70 -26.83
C PRO A 86 13.82 7.05 -28.32
N ARG A 87 13.07 6.44 -29.23
CA ARG A 87 13.18 6.66 -30.69
C ARG A 87 12.19 7.69 -31.23
N LEU A 88 11.25 8.15 -30.41
CA LEU A 88 10.26 9.13 -30.82
C LEU A 88 10.75 10.55 -30.49
N PRO A 89 10.59 11.54 -31.39
CA PRO A 89 10.87 12.95 -31.09
C PRO A 89 10.06 13.49 -29.91
N SER A 90 8.86 12.94 -29.68
CA SER A 90 7.98 13.24 -28.54
C SER A 90 8.33 12.45 -27.28
N GLY A 91 9.33 11.57 -27.33
CA GLY A 91 9.78 10.78 -26.19
C GLY A 91 10.28 11.63 -25.02
N LEU A 92 10.25 11.05 -23.83
CA LEU A 92 10.63 11.72 -22.59
C LEU A 92 11.92 11.10 -22.04
N THR A 93 12.90 11.92 -21.68
CA THR A 93 14.09 11.48 -20.94
C THR A 93 14.12 12.17 -19.58
N LEU A 94 14.09 11.37 -18.51
CA LEU A 94 14.23 11.82 -17.13
C LEU A 94 15.60 11.41 -16.61
N PRO A 95 16.47 12.37 -16.23
CA PRO A 95 17.73 12.07 -15.56
C PRO A 95 17.49 11.44 -14.18
N ALA A 96 18.55 10.84 -13.63
CA ALA A 96 18.49 10.15 -12.34
C ALA A 96 17.97 11.03 -11.18
N ASP A 97 18.32 12.32 -11.17
CA ASP A 97 17.87 13.26 -10.13
C ASP A 97 16.35 13.50 -10.20
N ASP A 98 15.79 13.58 -11.42
CA ASP A 98 14.34 13.72 -11.61
C ASP A 98 13.62 12.42 -11.22
N VAL A 99 14.17 11.26 -11.56
CA VAL A 99 13.65 9.96 -11.09
C VAL A 99 13.72 9.85 -9.57
N ALA A 100 14.77 10.36 -8.93
CA ALA A 100 14.88 10.41 -7.48
C ALA A 100 13.81 11.32 -6.85
N ALA A 101 13.50 12.46 -7.48
CA ALA A 101 12.40 13.32 -7.05
C ALA A 101 11.04 12.62 -7.18
N LEU A 102 10.83 11.84 -8.25
CA LEU A 102 9.62 11.01 -8.42
C LEU A 102 9.48 9.93 -7.36
N ARG A 103 10.59 9.34 -6.85
CA ARG A 103 10.52 8.37 -5.74
C ARG A 103 9.92 8.95 -4.47
N GLY A 104 10.17 10.22 -4.20
CA GLY A 104 9.51 10.92 -3.09
C GLY A 104 7.98 10.94 -3.21
N LEU A 105 7.47 10.91 -4.45
CA LEU A 105 6.03 10.96 -4.76
C LEU A 105 5.37 9.57 -4.86
N VAL A 106 6.17 8.51 -4.97
CA VAL A 106 5.67 7.11 -4.96
C VAL A 106 5.83 6.44 -3.60
N THR A 107 6.51 7.09 -2.66
CA THR A 107 6.57 6.61 -1.28
C THR A 107 5.22 6.87 -0.62
N PRO A 108 4.52 5.84 -0.10
CA PRO A 108 3.18 6.00 0.44
C PRO A 108 3.09 7.02 1.58
N PHE A 109 4.17 7.25 2.33
CA PHE A 109 4.19 8.26 3.37
C PHE A 109 5.53 9.00 3.40
N PRO A 110 5.63 10.22 2.83
CA PRO A 110 6.84 11.01 2.99
C PRO A 110 7.02 11.40 4.48
N PRO A 111 8.27 11.53 4.97
CA PRO A 111 8.50 12.14 6.28
C PRO A 111 8.03 13.60 6.27
N GLY A 112 7.04 13.93 7.10
CA GLY A 112 6.43 15.27 7.15
C GLY A 112 4.91 15.21 7.21
N ALA A 113 4.25 16.35 6.95
CA ALA A 113 2.81 16.49 7.09
C ALA A 113 2.06 15.98 5.84
N ALA A 114 1.87 14.66 5.73
CA ALA A 114 0.74 14.14 4.97
C ALA A 114 -0.55 14.52 5.72
N ALA A 115 -1.51 15.13 5.04
CA ALA A 115 -2.83 15.36 5.61
C ALA A 115 -3.66 14.08 5.41
N LEU A 116 -4.22 13.57 6.50
CA LEU A 116 -5.29 12.60 6.43
C LEU A 116 -6.51 13.30 5.80
N HIS A 117 -7.01 12.76 4.69
CA HIS A 117 -8.16 13.32 3.99
C HIS A 117 -9.36 12.41 4.15
N ALA A 118 -10.54 13.03 4.16
CA ALA A 118 -11.80 12.31 4.10
C ALA A 118 -11.93 11.61 2.73
N TRP A 119 -11.60 10.33 2.71
CA TRP A 119 -11.94 9.41 1.63
C TRP A 119 -13.10 8.56 2.12
N THR A 120 -14.21 8.53 1.36
CA THR A 120 -15.38 7.68 1.67
C THR A 120 -15.04 6.19 1.71
N GLY A 121 -13.87 5.80 1.19
CA GLY A 121 -13.37 4.44 1.25
C GLY A 121 -14.13 3.48 0.32
N PRO A 122 -13.68 2.21 0.27
CA PRO A 122 -14.44 1.16 -0.39
C PRO A 122 -15.77 0.93 0.36
N THR A 123 -16.86 0.79 -0.40
CA THR A 123 -18.20 0.50 0.14
C THR A 123 -18.82 -0.70 -0.58
N GLY A 124 -19.91 -1.25 -0.02
CA GLY A 124 -20.66 -2.36 -0.61
C GLY A 124 -19.78 -3.58 -0.93
N ALA A 125 -19.96 -4.14 -2.14
CA ALA A 125 -19.28 -5.37 -2.56
C ALA A 125 -17.75 -5.27 -2.56
N VAL A 126 -17.17 -4.09 -2.82
CA VAL A 126 -15.72 -3.90 -2.76
C VAL A 126 -15.22 -4.03 -1.33
N ARG A 127 -15.91 -3.38 -0.39
CA ARG A 127 -15.60 -3.52 1.04
C ARG A 127 -15.70 -4.97 1.49
N ASP A 128 -16.77 -5.65 1.10
CA ASP A 128 -17.00 -7.04 1.50
C ASP A 128 -15.92 -7.98 0.95
N ALA A 129 -15.46 -7.75 -0.29
CA ALA A 129 -14.36 -8.51 -0.89
C ALA A 129 -13.01 -8.27 -0.19
N LEU A 130 -12.70 -7.01 0.15
CA LEU A 130 -11.47 -6.67 0.88
C LEU A 130 -11.47 -7.28 2.29
N VAL A 131 -12.61 -7.21 2.97
CA VAL A 131 -12.80 -7.85 4.28
C VAL A 131 -12.64 -9.36 4.18
N ALA A 132 -13.22 -9.99 3.15
CA ALA A 132 -13.08 -11.43 2.91
C ALA A 132 -11.63 -11.83 2.58
N ALA A 133 -10.90 -11.03 1.82
CA ALA A 133 -9.50 -11.28 1.47
C ALA A 133 -8.58 -11.23 2.70
N ALA A 134 -8.89 -10.36 3.67
CA ALA A 134 -8.12 -10.19 4.91
C ALA A 134 -8.61 -11.07 6.07
N ALA A 135 -9.80 -11.69 5.96
CA ALA A 135 -10.46 -12.40 7.05
C ALA A 135 -9.58 -13.53 7.62
N GLY A 136 -9.42 -13.52 8.95
CA GLY A 136 -8.65 -14.55 9.67
C GLY A 136 -7.12 -14.45 9.51
N ARG A 137 -6.61 -13.44 8.79
CA ARG A 137 -5.16 -13.22 8.58
C ARG A 137 -4.66 -11.87 9.10
N VAL A 138 -5.57 -10.95 9.41
CA VAL A 138 -5.24 -9.63 9.95
C VAL A 138 -6.03 -9.38 11.23
N ARG A 139 -5.42 -8.66 12.17
CA ARG A 139 -6.11 -8.14 13.37
C ARG A 139 -6.92 -6.90 13.04
N GLU A 140 -6.40 -6.10 12.13
CA GLU A 140 -7.00 -4.83 11.73
C GLU A 140 -6.78 -4.56 10.25
N LEU A 141 -7.79 -4.01 9.59
CA LEU A 141 -7.71 -3.45 8.24
C LEU A 141 -8.32 -2.05 8.26
N ARG A 142 -7.55 -1.05 7.84
CA ARG A 142 -7.97 0.35 7.78
C ARG A 142 -7.93 0.88 6.35
N ALA A 143 -8.85 1.79 6.04
CA ALA A 143 -8.91 2.53 4.78
C ALA A 143 -8.93 4.04 5.07
N PHE A 144 -8.04 4.80 4.43
CA PHE A 144 -7.98 6.26 4.59
C PHE A 144 -7.38 6.96 3.37
N GLY A 145 -7.71 8.24 3.20
CA GLY A 145 -7.18 9.09 2.15
C GLY A 145 -5.93 9.85 2.62
N TYR A 146 -4.96 10.06 1.73
CA TYR A 146 -3.77 10.85 2.03
C TYR A 146 -3.24 11.58 0.79
N THR A 147 -2.40 12.59 0.96
CA THR A 147 -1.72 13.31 -0.14
C THR A 147 -0.22 13.35 0.07
N VAL A 148 0.53 13.28 -1.03
CA VAL A 148 1.99 13.41 -1.07
C VAL A 148 2.33 14.63 -1.91
N GLY A 149 2.77 15.71 -1.25
CA GLY A 149 3.05 16.98 -1.93
C GLY A 149 1.77 17.57 -2.56
N ASP A 150 1.79 17.72 -3.88
CA ASP A 150 0.69 18.26 -4.71
C ASP A 150 -0.16 17.16 -5.37
N SER A 151 -0.03 15.89 -4.95
CA SER A 151 -0.84 14.80 -5.48
C SER A 151 -2.34 15.00 -5.21
N PRO A 152 -3.24 14.45 -6.06
CA PRO A 152 -4.61 14.21 -5.64
C PRO A 152 -4.66 13.30 -4.40
N VAL A 153 -5.81 13.24 -3.74
CA VAL A 153 -6.03 12.32 -2.61
C VAL A 153 -5.87 10.88 -3.12
N LEU A 154 -4.95 10.14 -2.51
CA LEU A 154 -4.67 8.73 -2.74
C LEU A 154 -5.38 7.89 -1.68
N GLY A 155 -5.84 6.70 -2.04
CA GLY A 155 -6.34 5.73 -1.08
C GLY A 155 -5.20 4.93 -0.46
N CYS A 156 -5.37 4.51 0.79
CA CYS A 156 -4.48 3.57 1.45
C CYS A 156 -5.31 2.49 2.15
N LEU A 157 -4.90 1.24 2.00
CA LEU A 157 -5.30 0.10 2.82
C LEU A 157 -4.14 -0.32 3.71
N ALA A 158 -4.31 -0.15 5.03
CA ALA A 158 -3.30 -0.53 6.01
C ALA A 158 -3.75 -1.77 6.80
N HIS A 159 -2.93 -2.83 6.80
CA HIS A 159 -3.25 -4.09 7.48
C HIS A 159 -2.30 -4.42 8.64
N ASP A 160 -2.84 -4.98 9.73
CA ASP A 160 -2.07 -5.54 10.85
C ASP A 160 -2.03 -7.07 10.72
N ALA A 161 -1.17 -7.56 9.83
CA ALA A 161 -0.89 -8.98 9.65
C ALA A 161 0.41 -9.37 10.37
N SER A 162 0.55 -10.66 10.70
CA SER A 162 1.83 -11.20 11.16
C SER A 162 2.91 -10.97 10.09
N ALA A 163 4.19 -10.94 10.50
CA ALA A 163 5.28 -10.79 9.54
C ALA A 163 5.35 -11.95 8.52
N GLU A 164 4.89 -13.15 8.91
CA GLU A 164 4.85 -14.34 8.05
C GLU A 164 3.72 -14.26 7.02
N ASP A 165 2.62 -13.58 7.34
CA ASP A 165 1.44 -13.46 6.47
C ASP A 165 1.40 -12.15 5.66
N ALA A 166 2.25 -11.17 5.98
CA ALA A 166 2.16 -9.81 5.46
C ALA A 166 2.13 -9.74 3.92
N ASP A 167 3.06 -10.41 3.25
CA ASP A 167 3.15 -10.39 1.79
C ASP A 167 1.95 -11.10 1.14
N ALA A 168 1.49 -12.20 1.73
CA ALA A 168 0.34 -12.95 1.24
C ALA A 168 -0.98 -12.18 1.42
N VAL A 169 -1.12 -11.42 2.51
CA VAL A 169 -2.25 -10.52 2.76
C VAL A 169 -2.22 -9.34 1.79
N GLY A 170 -1.06 -8.71 1.60
CA GLY A 170 -0.89 -7.61 0.64
C GLY A 170 -1.34 -8.03 -0.76
N ALA A 171 -0.79 -9.15 -1.26
CA ALA A 171 -1.15 -9.69 -2.57
C ALA A 171 -2.65 -10.05 -2.68
N ALA A 172 -3.27 -10.57 -1.62
CA ALA A 172 -4.69 -10.91 -1.62
C ALA A 172 -5.59 -9.65 -1.68
N LEU A 173 -5.20 -8.59 -0.97
CA LEU A 173 -5.90 -7.30 -0.99
C LEU A 173 -5.79 -6.61 -2.36
N GLU A 174 -4.58 -6.60 -2.95
CA GLU A 174 -4.35 -6.07 -4.30
C GLU A 174 -5.13 -6.84 -5.37
N ALA A 175 -5.18 -8.17 -5.25
CA ALA A 175 -5.98 -9.01 -6.12
C ALA A 175 -7.48 -8.73 -5.97
N ALA A 176 -7.97 -8.53 -4.73
CA ALA A 176 -9.37 -8.18 -4.47
C ALA A 176 -9.73 -6.79 -5.03
N LEU A 177 -8.86 -5.79 -4.88
CA LEU A 177 -9.02 -4.46 -5.51
C LEU A 177 -9.13 -4.60 -7.03
N SER A 178 -8.18 -5.31 -7.65
CA SER A 178 -8.12 -5.50 -9.10
C SER A 178 -9.32 -6.27 -9.65
N ALA A 179 -9.86 -7.23 -8.89
CA ALA A 179 -10.98 -8.06 -9.31
C ALA A 179 -12.34 -7.35 -9.18
N THR A 180 -12.47 -6.38 -8.28
CA THR A 180 -13.77 -5.79 -7.93
C THR A 180 -14.07 -4.48 -8.61
N THR A 181 -13.08 -3.69 -9.06
CA THR A 181 -13.33 -2.30 -9.46
C THR A 181 -12.22 -1.69 -10.33
N ASP A 182 -12.60 -0.82 -11.27
CA ASP A 182 -11.70 0.22 -11.83
C ASP A 182 -11.39 1.23 -10.71
N PRO A 183 -10.12 1.46 -10.33
CA PRO A 183 -9.73 2.40 -9.26
C PRO A 183 -10.48 3.74 -9.27
N ARG A 184 -10.89 4.24 -10.44
CA ARG A 184 -11.71 5.46 -10.58
C ARG A 184 -13.06 5.41 -9.85
N ALA A 185 -13.68 4.24 -9.69
CA ALA A 185 -14.94 4.11 -8.97
C ALA A 185 -14.78 4.23 -7.44
N LEU A 186 -13.55 4.16 -6.93
CA LEU A 186 -13.23 4.43 -5.53
C LEU A 186 -13.06 5.91 -5.22
N GLY A 187 -13.16 6.79 -6.23
CA GLY A 187 -13.01 8.24 -6.07
C GLY A 187 -11.57 8.70 -5.79
N VAL A 188 -10.60 7.80 -5.94
CA VAL A 188 -9.16 8.06 -5.82
C VAL A 188 -8.45 7.45 -7.03
N PRO A 189 -7.31 8.01 -7.48
CA PRO A 189 -6.63 7.51 -8.67
C PRO A 189 -5.91 6.18 -8.44
N THR A 190 -5.50 5.89 -7.20
CA THR A 190 -4.83 4.66 -6.80
C THR A 190 -5.13 4.36 -5.32
N VAL A 191 -4.97 3.09 -4.95
CA VAL A 191 -5.05 2.60 -3.57
C VAL A 191 -3.81 1.79 -3.27
N ASP A 192 -2.97 2.27 -2.37
CA ASP A 192 -1.77 1.55 -1.94
C ASP A 192 -2.12 0.57 -0.82
N VAL A 193 -1.50 -0.61 -0.80
CA VAL A 193 -1.65 -1.62 0.25
C VAL A 193 -0.35 -1.70 1.04
N VAL A 194 -0.43 -1.48 2.35
CA VAL A 194 0.74 -1.38 3.24
C VAL A 194 0.49 -2.05 4.58
N ARG A 195 1.56 -2.36 5.32
CA ARG A 195 1.42 -2.78 6.72
C ARG A 195 1.10 -1.57 7.58
N LEU A 196 0.29 -1.77 8.61
CA LEU A 196 -0.08 -0.70 9.54
C LEU A 196 1.14 -0.09 10.22
N ASP A 197 2.17 -0.88 10.54
CA ASP A 197 3.41 -0.38 11.15
C ASP A 197 4.26 0.48 10.23
N ASP A 198 4.08 0.37 8.91
CA ASP A 198 4.75 1.23 7.92
C ASP A 198 4.07 2.60 7.81
N VAL A 199 2.87 2.76 8.37
CA VAL A 199 2.19 4.04 8.48
C VAL A 199 2.87 4.88 9.57
N PRO A 200 3.31 6.12 9.27
CA PRO A 200 3.93 6.99 10.25
C PRO A 200 3.11 7.14 11.53
N THR A 201 3.79 7.12 12.68
CA THR A 201 3.15 7.19 14.01
C THR A 201 2.21 8.38 14.15
N ALA A 202 2.56 9.54 13.57
CA ALA A 202 1.73 10.74 13.58
C ALA A 202 0.41 10.58 12.82
N LEU A 203 0.39 9.79 11.75
CA LEU A 203 -0.83 9.44 11.01
C LEU A 203 -1.61 8.35 11.74
N ARG A 204 -0.94 7.32 12.25
CA ARG A 204 -1.60 6.25 13.03
C ARG A 204 -2.39 6.80 14.22
N GLY A 205 -1.84 7.80 14.92
CA GLY A 205 -2.53 8.46 16.03
C GLY A 205 -3.81 9.22 15.64
N GLN A 206 -4.02 9.50 14.36
CA GLN A 206 -5.21 10.16 13.82
C GLN A 206 -6.25 9.18 13.25
N LEU A 207 -5.90 7.90 13.09
CA LEU A 207 -6.81 6.91 12.52
C LEU A 207 -7.88 6.50 13.54
N GLY A 208 -9.07 7.08 13.42
CA GLY A 208 -10.27 6.72 14.20
C GLY A 208 -11.04 5.49 13.69
N ASP A 209 -12.20 5.26 14.30
CA ASP A 209 -13.12 4.15 14.03
C ASP A 209 -13.72 4.20 12.63
N GLU A 210 -13.91 5.39 12.10
CA GLU A 210 -14.38 5.67 10.75
C GLU A 210 -13.46 5.13 9.66
N HIS A 211 -12.19 4.85 9.98
CA HIS A 211 -11.22 4.29 9.04
C HIS A 211 -11.19 2.76 9.07
N ALA A 212 -11.87 2.09 10.00
CA ALA A 212 -11.75 0.65 10.15
C ALA A 212 -12.70 -0.12 9.21
N LEU A 213 -12.13 -0.99 8.36
CA LEU A 213 -12.89 -1.93 7.54
C LEU A 213 -13.15 -3.25 8.26
N LEU A 214 -12.14 -3.76 8.96
CA LEU A 214 -12.19 -4.95 9.80
C LEU A 214 -11.45 -4.69 11.11
N ARG A 215 -12.06 -5.13 12.20
CA ARG A 215 -11.47 -5.18 13.54
C ARG A 215 -11.62 -6.58 14.09
N GLU A 216 -10.55 -7.07 14.69
CA GLU A 216 -10.68 -8.17 15.63
C GLU A 216 -11.61 -7.71 16.76
N ARG A 217 -12.66 -8.49 17.00
CA ARG A 217 -13.56 -8.25 18.13
C ARG A 217 -12.66 -8.32 19.38
N PRO A 218 -12.69 -7.34 20.30
CA PRO A 218 -11.97 -7.49 21.55
C PRO A 218 -12.39 -8.83 22.16
N PRO A 219 -11.45 -9.63 22.71
CA PRO A 219 -11.80 -10.88 23.36
C PRO A 219 -12.96 -10.58 24.31
N PRO A 220 -14.02 -11.41 24.36
CA PRO A 220 -15.14 -11.15 25.24
C PRO A 220 -14.53 -10.88 26.61
N ALA A 221 -14.74 -9.67 27.13
CA ALA A 221 -14.28 -9.33 28.46
C ALA A 221 -14.71 -10.50 29.33
N LEU A 222 -13.75 -11.18 29.96
CA LEU A 222 -14.06 -12.12 31.02
C LEU A 222 -14.94 -11.32 31.96
N VAL A 223 -16.26 -11.53 31.84
CA VAL A 223 -17.21 -11.06 32.82
C VAL A 223 -16.78 -11.84 34.03
N ALA A 224 -15.92 -11.20 34.84
CA ALA A 224 -15.68 -11.64 36.19
C ALA A 224 -17.09 -11.76 36.76
N LEU A 225 -17.56 -13.02 36.90
CA LEU A 225 -18.78 -13.36 37.59
C LEU A 225 -18.62 -12.71 38.95
N ARG A 226 -19.18 -11.52 39.07
CA ARG A 226 -19.19 -10.76 40.30
C ARG A 226 -20.08 -11.61 41.19
N ALA A 227 -19.44 -12.40 42.05
CA ALA A 227 -20.14 -13.17 43.05
C ALA A 227 -21.13 -12.22 43.75
N PRO A 228 -22.39 -12.64 43.96
CA PRO A 228 -23.37 -11.78 44.59
C PRO A 228 -22.82 -11.31 45.93
N SER A 229 -22.72 -9.99 46.06
CA SER A 229 -22.36 -9.31 47.30
C SER A 229 -23.31 -9.81 48.40
N PRO A 230 -22.83 -10.43 49.49
CA PRO A 230 -23.70 -10.70 50.63
C PRO A 230 -24.08 -9.35 51.24
N ALA A 231 -25.36 -9.03 51.15
CA ALA A 231 -25.95 -7.91 51.86
C ALA A 231 -25.80 -8.14 53.37
N GLY A 232 -25.19 -7.16 54.05
CA GLY A 232 -25.47 -6.83 55.44
C GLY A 232 -25.01 -7.81 56.52
N ALA A 233 -23.85 -7.53 57.11
CA ALA A 233 -23.65 -7.72 58.55
C ALA A 233 -22.75 -6.60 59.11
N PRO A 234 -23.12 -6.00 60.26
CA PRO A 234 -22.50 -4.79 60.77
C PRO A 234 -21.18 -5.05 61.50
N CYS A 235 -20.39 -3.97 61.62
CA CYS A 235 -19.18 -3.85 62.42
C CYS A 235 -19.27 -4.54 63.80
N ALA A 236 -18.32 -5.42 64.08
CA ALA A 236 -17.81 -5.64 65.42
C ALA A 236 -16.33 -6.00 65.32
N ALA A 237 -15.49 -5.10 65.82
CA ALA A 237 -14.12 -5.40 66.17
C ALA A 237 -14.13 -6.41 67.33
N TRP A 238 -13.15 -7.32 67.36
CA TRP A 238 -12.20 -7.52 68.47
C TRP A 238 -11.33 -8.75 68.22
N ASP A 239 -10.05 -8.57 68.56
CA ASP A 239 -9.01 -9.59 68.69
C ASP A 239 -9.45 -10.83 69.49
N ASN A 240 -9.02 -12.01 69.04
CA ASN A 240 -8.09 -12.86 69.79
C ASN A 240 -7.80 -14.16 69.02
N GLY A 241 -6.54 -14.58 69.06
CA GLY A 241 -5.98 -15.60 68.21
C GLY A 241 -6.43 -17.03 68.49
N ALA A 242 -6.28 -17.87 67.46
CA ALA A 242 -5.89 -19.27 67.56
C ALA A 242 -5.56 -19.79 66.15
N THR A 243 -4.45 -20.51 66.05
CA THR A 243 -3.89 -21.16 64.87
C THR A 243 -4.67 -22.45 64.50
N PRO A 244 -4.27 -23.22 63.45
CA PRO A 244 -4.97 -23.44 62.19
C PRO A 244 -5.65 -24.82 62.08
N VAL A 245 -6.49 -25.05 61.05
CA VAL A 245 -6.77 -26.43 60.58
C VAL A 245 -6.82 -26.48 59.05
N LEU A 246 -5.92 -27.30 58.53
CA LEU A 246 -5.84 -27.82 57.16
C LEU A 246 -6.96 -28.87 56.97
N LEU A 247 -7.76 -28.79 55.90
CA LEU A 247 -8.61 -29.90 55.48
C LEU A 247 -8.72 -29.98 53.96
N THR A 248 -7.99 -30.95 53.42
CA THR A 248 -8.04 -31.53 52.08
C THR A 248 -9.23 -32.50 51.99
N VAL A 249 -10.09 -32.39 50.97
CA VAL A 249 -10.99 -33.46 50.47
C VAL A 249 -11.26 -33.12 48.98
N LEU A 250 -10.58 -33.73 48.00
CA LEU A 250 -10.90 -34.97 47.28
C LEU A 250 -12.31 -35.01 46.66
N ASP A 251 -12.36 -34.80 45.34
CA ASP A 251 -13.44 -35.17 44.41
C ASP A 251 -13.70 -36.69 44.39
N PRO A 252 -14.92 -37.11 44.06
CA PRO A 252 -15.18 -38.28 43.23
C PRO A 252 -15.25 -37.95 41.73
#